data_AF-A0A7S2CCV8-F1
#
_entry.id   AF-A0A7S2CCV8-F1
#
_cell.length_a   1.000
_cell.length_b   1.000
_cell.length_c   1.000
_cell.angle_alpha   90.00
_cell.angle_beta   90.00
_cell.angle_gamma   90.00
#
_symmetry.space_group_name_H-M   'P 1'
#
loop_
_entity.id
_entity.type
_entity.pdbx_description
1 polymer ?
#
loop_
_entity_poly.entity_id
_entity_poly.type
_entity_poly.pdbx_seq_one_letter_code
_entity_poly.pdbx_strand_id
1 'polypeptide(L)'
;WRLNSGDTYVLHEPKTGRSVLRNASMVHDHYARGMMNKGKFDALMKSFKEEPFETPIQERVKATGDPEQLAWINDTLASSKADWNLVIGHFPVYSATTGEHGDTAILVAYLMPILEEYGGTNTLYFSGHDHILQHNQKSSVNYFGSGAGARTHTGVDTHADYLLGYHQGSYGFMVHSASSTELATDFVIDDESVPYSYTITK
;
A
#
# COMPACT_ATOMS: atom_id res chain seq x y z
N TRP A 1 -7.29 -5.58 -15.13
CA TRP A 1 -6.44 -4.51 -14.59
C TRP A 1 -6.61 -4.35 -13.09
N ARG A 2 -6.31 -5.39 -12.29
CA ARG A 2 -6.25 -5.29 -10.82
C ARG A 2 -5.32 -6.39 -10.31
N LEU A 3 -4.18 -6.01 -9.74
CA LEU A 3 -3.60 -6.79 -8.65
C LEU A 3 -4.63 -6.72 -7.52
N ASN A 4 -5.41 -7.79 -7.37
CA ASN A 4 -6.59 -7.81 -6.49
C ASN A 4 -6.15 -8.05 -5.03
N SER A 5 -5.67 -7.01 -4.36
CA SER A 5 -5.90 -6.94 -2.91
C SER A 5 -7.32 -6.42 -2.70
N GLY A 6 -8.25 -7.31 -2.37
CA GLY A 6 -9.63 -6.89 -2.03
C GLY A 6 -9.66 -6.02 -0.77
N ASP A 7 -10.74 -5.23 -0.63
CA ASP A 7 -11.06 -4.46 0.56
C ASP A 7 -10.85 -5.25 1.86
N THR A 8 -10.39 -4.52 2.88
CA THR A 8 -10.14 -4.83 4.31
C THR A 8 -10.48 -6.25 4.78
N TYR A 9 -11.70 -6.75 4.60
CA TYR A 9 -12.19 -7.98 5.27
C TYR A 9 -12.32 -9.21 4.36
N VAL A 10 -12.47 -9.04 3.05
CA VAL A 10 -12.82 -10.14 2.13
C VAL A 10 -11.89 -10.14 0.93
N LEU A 11 -11.21 -11.26 0.73
CA LEU A 11 -10.43 -11.49 -0.47
C LEU A 11 -11.32 -12.13 -1.53
N HIS A 12 -11.40 -11.50 -2.71
CA HIS A 12 -12.13 -12.03 -3.86
C HIS A 12 -11.14 -12.51 -4.93
N GLU A 13 -11.31 -13.74 -5.40
CA GLU A 13 -10.55 -14.35 -6.47
C GLU A 13 -11.39 -14.34 -7.76
N PRO A 14 -11.12 -13.45 -8.72
CA PRO A 14 -11.99 -13.28 -9.90
C PRO A 14 -12.01 -14.48 -10.85
N LYS A 15 -10.93 -15.28 -10.87
CA LYS A 15 -10.80 -16.45 -11.75
C LYS A 15 -11.74 -17.58 -11.34
N THR A 16 -11.92 -17.76 -10.04
CA THR A 16 -12.78 -18.82 -9.47
C THR A 16 -14.14 -18.27 -9.00
N GLY A 17 -14.29 -16.95 -8.96
CA GLY A 17 -15.45 -16.27 -8.37
C GLY A 17 -15.52 -16.41 -6.85
N ARG A 18 -14.47 -16.96 -6.22
CA ARG A 18 -14.46 -17.32 -4.81
C ARG A 18 -14.19 -16.11 -3.93
N SER A 19 -14.86 -16.02 -2.79
CA SER A 19 -14.61 -14.99 -1.77
C SER A 19 -14.39 -15.62 -0.40
N VAL A 20 -13.37 -15.16 0.33
CA VAL A 20 -13.00 -15.68 1.66
C VAL A 20 -12.74 -14.55 2.64
N LEU A 21 -12.95 -14.80 3.93
CA LEU A 21 -12.64 -13.83 4.98
C LEU A 21 -11.12 -13.75 5.14
N ARG A 22 -10.56 -12.53 5.09
CA ARG A 22 -9.10 -12.28 5.10
C ARG A 22 -8.51 -12.52 6.49
N ASN A 23 -9.18 -12.03 7.53
CA ASN A 23 -8.75 -12.13 8.92
C ASN A 23 -9.97 -11.92 9.83
N ALA A 24 -10.44 -12.98 10.49
CA ALA A 24 -11.59 -12.88 11.39
C ALA A 24 -11.28 -12.01 12.62
N SER A 25 -10.05 -12.07 13.14
CA SER A 25 -9.62 -11.28 14.30
C SER A 25 -9.76 -9.77 14.04
N MET A 26 -9.37 -9.31 12.84
CA MET A 26 -9.53 -7.90 12.46
C MET A 26 -11.01 -7.49 12.34
N VAL A 27 -11.88 -8.37 11.83
CA VAL A 27 -13.33 -8.12 11.79
C VAL A 27 -13.90 -7.98 13.20
N HIS A 28 -13.46 -8.84 14.12
CA HIS A 28 -13.83 -8.78 15.54
C HIS A 28 -13.32 -7.50 16.22
N ASP A 29 -12.05 -7.14 16.01
CA ASP A 29 -11.45 -5.93 16.59
C ASP A 29 -12.14 -4.65 16.08
N HIS A 30 -12.42 -4.56 14.78
CA HIS A 30 -13.14 -3.41 14.22
C HIS A 30 -14.58 -3.31 14.72
N TYR A 31 -15.26 -4.45 14.97
CA TYR A 31 -16.57 -4.45 15.63
C TYR A 31 -16.47 -3.99 17.09
N ALA A 32 -15.50 -4.51 17.85
CA ALA A 32 -15.28 -4.14 19.24
C ALA A 32 -14.94 -2.65 19.42
N ARG A 33 -14.22 -2.05 18.46
CA ARG A 33 -13.89 -0.61 18.43
C ARG A 33 -15.01 0.28 17.90
N GLY A 34 -16.18 -0.27 17.56
CA GLY A 34 -17.30 0.50 17.01
C GLY A 34 -17.10 0.98 15.56
N MET A 35 -16.05 0.53 14.88
CA MET A 35 -15.74 0.86 13.48
C MET A 35 -16.59 0.06 12.49
N MET A 36 -17.35 -0.92 12.98
CA MET A 36 -18.25 -1.77 12.20
C MET A 36 -19.58 -1.91 12.92
N ASN A 37 -20.70 -1.72 12.22
CA ASN A 37 -22.02 -1.98 12.79
C ASN A 37 -22.31 -3.49 12.85
N LYS A 38 -23.20 -3.88 13.75
CA LYS A 38 -23.58 -5.29 13.97
C LYS A 38 -24.07 -5.99 12.69
N GLY A 39 -24.82 -5.30 11.83
CA GLY A 39 -25.33 -5.88 10.58
C GLY A 39 -24.21 -6.27 9.61
N LYS A 40 -23.20 -5.41 9.45
CA LYS A 40 -22.02 -5.68 8.63
C LYS A 40 -21.16 -6.80 9.24
N PHE A 41 -20.98 -6.78 10.56
CA PHE A 41 -20.27 -7.84 11.29
C PHE A 41 -20.93 -9.20 11.07
N ASP A 42 -22.24 -9.30 11.34
CA ASP A 42 -23.00 -10.53 11.17
C ASP A 42 -22.95 -11.01 9.71
N ALA A 43 -23.06 -10.10 8.74
CA ALA A 43 -22.98 -10.44 7.32
C ALA A 43 -21.61 -11.00 6.93
N LEU A 44 -20.51 -10.39 7.39
CA LEU A 44 -19.15 -10.86 7.11
C LEU A 44 -18.90 -12.24 7.72
N MET A 45 -19.17 -12.39 9.01
CA MET A 45 -18.94 -13.63 9.75
C MET A 45 -19.83 -14.79 9.29
N LYS A 46 -21.04 -14.49 8.79
CA LYS A 46 -21.96 -15.50 8.24
C LYS A 46 -21.62 -15.89 6.80
N SER A 47 -21.23 -14.92 5.97
CA SER A 47 -21.15 -15.11 4.51
C SER A 47 -19.79 -15.65 4.06
N PHE A 48 -18.74 -15.44 4.85
CA PHE A 48 -17.39 -15.83 4.48
C PHE A 48 -16.78 -16.69 5.57
N LYS A 49 -16.20 -17.83 5.17
CA LYS A 49 -15.33 -18.60 6.06
C LYS A 49 -13.94 -17.98 6.01
N GLU A 50 -13.33 -17.80 7.17
CA GLU A 50 -11.89 -17.66 7.25
C GLU A 50 -11.29 -18.98 6.77
N GLU A 51 -10.43 -18.91 5.77
CA GLU A 51 -9.62 -20.07 5.43
C GLU A 51 -8.32 -20.00 6.23
N PRO A 52 -7.93 -21.09 6.91
CA PRO A 52 -6.68 -21.12 7.63
C PRO A 52 -5.55 -20.71 6.70
N PHE A 53 -4.55 -20.02 7.25
CA PHE A 53 -3.30 -19.61 6.59
C PHE A 53 -2.44 -20.81 6.08
N GLU A 54 -3.06 -21.96 5.79
CA GLU A 54 -2.39 -23.21 5.39
C GLU A 54 -1.98 -23.22 3.92
N THR A 55 -2.61 -22.44 3.04
CA THR A 55 -2.02 -22.10 1.75
C THR A 55 -1.00 -21.00 2.00
N PRO A 56 0.30 -21.25 1.81
CA PRO A 56 1.33 -20.23 1.99
C PRO A 56 0.94 -18.98 1.23
N ILE A 57 1.20 -17.80 1.81
CA ILE A 57 0.94 -16.51 1.16
C ILE A 57 1.46 -16.54 -0.28
N GLN A 58 2.63 -17.16 -0.51
CA GLN A 58 3.22 -17.35 -1.84
C GLN A 58 2.28 -18.05 -2.85
N GLU A 59 1.47 -19.02 -2.44
CA GLU A 59 0.55 -19.73 -3.36
C GLU A 59 -0.70 -18.90 -3.70
N ARG A 60 -1.24 -18.11 -2.75
CA ARG A 60 -2.38 -17.20 -3.00
C ARG A 60 -1.98 -16.00 -3.86
N VAL A 61 -0.78 -15.50 -3.59
CA VAL A 61 -0.10 -14.44 -4.34
C VAL A 61 0.10 -14.91 -5.80
N LYS A 62 0.57 -16.14 -6.01
CA LYS A 62 0.71 -16.76 -7.35
C LYS A 62 -0.59 -16.89 -8.13
N ALA A 63 -1.73 -17.07 -7.46
CA ALA A 63 -3.05 -17.20 -8.10
C ALA A 63 -3.63 -15.85 -8.58
N THR A 64 -3.31 -14.75 -7.89
CA THR A 64 -3.95 -13.43 -8.05
C THR A 64 -3.11 -12.39 -8.77
N GLY A 65 -1.82 -12.68 -9.01
CA GLY A 65 -0.96 -11.87 -9.88
C GLY A 65 -1.49 -11.85 -11.32
N ASP A 66 -1.48 -10.68 -11.94
CA ASP A 66 -1.67 -10.54 -13.38
C ASP A 66 -0.28 -10.66 -14.04
N PRO A 67 0.07 -11.84 -14.59
CA PRO A 67 1.43 -12.09 -15.08
C PRO A 67 1.78 -11.17 -16.26
N GLU A 68 0.80 -10.75 -17.05
CA GLU A 68 1.02 -9.81 -18.16
C GLU A 68 1.36 -8.42 -17.63
N GLN A 69 0.66 -7.96 -16.59
CA GLN A 69 0.96 -6.68 -15.94
C GLN A 69 2.34 -6.69 -15.27
N LEU A 70 2.70 -7.81 -14.62
CA LEU A 70 4.02 -7.97 -13.97
C LEU A 70 5.15 -8.01 -15.00
N ALA A 71 4.97 -8.73 -16.10
CA ALA A 71 5.95 -8.73 -17.20
C ALA A 71 6.08 -7.33 -17.82
N TRP A 72 4.97 -6.65 -18.06
CA TRP A 72 4.97 -5.30 -18.61
C TRP A 72 5.72 -4.30 -17.74
N ILE A 73 5.46 -4.26 -16.42
CA ILE A 73 6.14 -3.31 -15.54
C ILE A 73 7.62 -3.65 -15.37
N ASN A 74 7.97 -4.94 -15.33
CA ASN A 74 9.34 -5.41 -15.33
C ASN A 74 10.11 -4.86 -16.54
N ASP A 75 9.60 -5.12 -17.75
CA ASP A 75 10.27 -4.71 -18.99
C ASP A 75 10.30 -3.19 -19.16
N THR A 76 9.25 -2.51 -18.70
CA THR A 76 9.16 -1.04 -18.73
C THR A 76 10.21 -0.40 -17.83
N LEU A 77 10.38 -0.88 -16.60
CA LEU A 77 11.39 -0.35 -15.67
C LEU A 77 12.81 -0.75 -16.10
N ALA A 78 13.01 -2.00 -16.53
CA ALA A 78 14.31 -2.49 -16.98
C ALA A 78 14.85 -1.75 -18.21
N SER A 79 13.98 -1.24 -19.08
CA SER A 79 14.35 -0.49 -20.28
C SER A 79 14.30 1.04 -20.11
N SER A 80 13.86 1.53 -18.94
CA SER A 80 13.67 2.96 -18.72
C SER A 80 14.98 3.73 -18.73
N LYS A 81 14.97 4.89 -19.40
CA LYS A 81 16.03 5.90 -19.38
C LYS A 81 15.54 7.22 -18.78
N ALA A 82 14.38 7.20 -18.13
CA ALA A 82 13.80 8.39 -17.55
C ALA A 82 14.64 8.90 -16.39
N ASP A 83 14.62 10.22 -16.19
CA ASP A 83 15.23 10.81 -15.01
C ASP A 83 14.58 10.28 -13.73
N TRP A 84 13.25 10.13 -13.72
CA TRP A 84 12.52 9.59 -12.59
C TRP A 84 11.48 8.58 -13.08
N ASN A 85 11.40 7.43 -12.41
CA ASN A 85 10.36 6.43 -12.62
C ASN A 85 9.33 6.56 -11.50
N LEU A 86 8.15 7.08 -11.83
CA LEU A 86 7.06 7.25 -10.87
C LEU A 86 6.04 6.12 -11.07
N VAL A 87 6.02 5.17 -10.15
CA VAL A 87 5.08 4.03 -10.18
C VAL A 87 3.92 4.32 -9.24
N ILE A 88 2.69 4.24 -9.72
CA ILE A 88 1.50 4.63 -8.97
C ILE A 88 0.52 3.46 -8.90
N GLY A 89 0.12 3.08 -7.69
CA GLY A 89 -0.89 2.07 -7.43
C GLY A 89 -1.87 2.54 -6.35
N HIS A 90 -2.98 1.81 -6.15
CA HIS A 90 -3.88 2.13 -5.05
C HIS A 90 -3.34 1.63 -3.71
N PHE A 91 -2.87 0.38 -3.68
CA PHE A 91 -2.48 -0.32 -2.46
C PHE A 91 -0.99 -0.11 -2.14
N PRO A 92 -0.61 0.07 -0.87
CA PRO A 92 0.79 0.23 -0.49
C PRO A 92 1.56 -1.08 -0.67
N VAL A 93 2.80 -1.01 -1.18
CA VAL A 93 3.76 -2.13 -1.01
C VAL A 93 4.06 -2.26 0.47
N TYR A 94 4.60 -1.18 1.05
CA TYR A 94 4.87 -1.03 2.47
C TYR A 94 3.96 0.01 3.09
N SER A 95 3.39 -0.31 4.24
CA SER A 95 2.63 0.60 5.06
C SER A 95 2.84 0.31 6.53
N ALA A 96 3.26 1.34 7.26
CA ALA A 96 3.47 1.25 8.68
C ALA A 96 2.15 1.28 9.47
N THR A 97 0.97 1.29 8.85
CA THR A 97 -0.29 1.36 9.61
C THR A 97 -0.55 0.11 10.46
N THR A 98 -1.07 0.31 11.68
CA THR A 98 -1.54 -0.76 12.56
C THR A 98 -3.04 -0.63 12.82
N GLY A 99 -3.75 -1.76 12.85
CA GLY A 99 -5.21 -1.74 12.97
C GLY A 99 -5.92 -1.14 11.74
N GLU A 100 -5.26 -1.15 10.58
CA GLU A 100 -5.84 -0.80 9.27
C GLU A 100 -5.50 -1.89 8.23
N HIS A 101 -4.88 -1.55 7.10
CA HIS A 101 -4.62 -2.51 6.02
C HIS A 101 -3.18 -3.03 6.03
N GLY A 102 -2.20 -2.16 6.29
CA GLY A 102 -0.77 -2.49 6.35
C GLY A 102 -0.21 -2.94 4.99
N ASP A 103 0.94 -3.64 5.03
CA ASP A 103 1.62 -4.15 3.84
C ASP A 103 0.71 -4.98 2.93
N THR A 104 0.83 -4.76 1.61
CA THR A 104 0.12 -5.58 0.63
C THR A 104 1.01 -6.74 0.19
N ALA A 105 0.82 -7.90 0.83
CA ALA A 105 1.66 -9.09 0.64
C ALA A 105 1.93 -9.51 -0.82
N ILE A 106 0.94 -9.36 -1.72
CA ILE A 106 1.13 -9.68 -3.15
C ILE A 106 2.10 -8.70 -3.84
N LEU A 107 2.06 -7.42 -3.44
CA LEU A 107 2.96 -6.41 -3.97
C LEU A 107 4.36 -6.58 -3.38
N VAL A 108 4.47 -6.88 -2.08
CA VAL A 108 5.76 -7.23 -1.46
C VAL A 108 6.40 -8.45 -2.14
N ALA A 109 5.61 -9.44 -2.55
CA ALA A 109 6.14 -10.64 -3.18
C ALA A 109 6.54 -10.47 -4.65
N TYR A 110 5.87 -9.61 -5.42
CA TYR A 110 6.07 -9.52 -6.87
C TYR A 110 6.44 -8.16 -7.42
N LEU A 111 5.88 -7.09 -6.87
CA LEU A 111 6.18 -5.75 -7.35
C LEU A 111 7.44 -5.19 -6.69
N MET A 112 7.59 -5.37 -5.37
CA MET A 112 8.75 -4.91 -4.61
C MET A 112 10.08 -5.42 -5.20
N PRO A 113 10.26 -6.71 -5.57
CA PRO A 113 11.51 -7.13 -6.19
C PRO A 113 11.82 -6.39 -7.49
N ILE A 114 10.81 -6.14 -8.34
CA ILE A 114 10.98 -5.39 -9.59
C ILE A 114 11.35 -3.94 -9.31
N LEU A 115 10.65 -3.30 -8.36
CA LEU A 115 10.93 -1.92 -7.96
C LEU A 115 12.34 -1.78 -7.39
N GLU A 116 12.81 -2.73 -6.57
CA GLU A 116 14.12 -2.64 -5.93
C GLU A 116 15.27 -3.11 -6.84
N GLU A 117 15.03 -4.05 -7.76
CA GLU A 117 16.02 -4.53 -8.73
C GLU A 117 16.35 -3.46 -9.78
N TYR A 118 15.31 -2.85 -10.37
CA TYR A 118 15.48 -1.89 -11.45
C TYR A 118 15.44 -0.44 -10.98
N GLY A 119 14.94 -0.21 -9.76
CA GLY A 119 14.50 1.13 -9.42
C GLY A 119 15.55 2.09 -8.89
N GLY A 120 16.71 1.61 -8.44
CA GLY A 120 17.79 2.47 -7.96
C GLY A 120 17.28 3.59 -7.02
N THR A 121 17.94 4.75 -7.03
CA THR A 121 17.49 5.95 -6.30
C THR A 121 16.46 6.78 -7.10
N ASN A 122 16.22 6.45 -8.38
CA ASN A 122 15.36 7.23 -9.27
C ASN A 122 13.93 6.69 -9.41
N THR A 123 13.58 5.62 -8.67
CA THR A 123 12.24 5.04 -8.68
C THR A 123 11.50 5.30 -7.39
N LEU A 124 10.29 5.80 -7.54
CA LEU A 124 9.38 6.15 -6.46
C LEU A 124 8.07 5.38 -6.65
N TYR A 125 7.53 4.86 -5.56
CA TYR A 125 6.21 4.23 -5.53
C TYR A 125 5.22 5.11 -4.77
N PHE A 126 4.09 5.41 -5.38
CA PHE A 126 3.00 6.17 -4.77
C PHE A 126 1.78 5.27 -4.58
N SER A 127 1.17 5.38 -3.40
CA SER A 127 -0.04 4.67 -3.04
C SER A 127 -0.98 5.50 -2.19
N GLY A 128 -2.19 5.00 -1.99
CA GLY A 128 -3.13 5.50 -0.99
C GLY A 128 -3.60 4.33 -0.15
N HIS A 129 -4.90 4.07 -0.19
CA HIS A 129 -5.60 2.98 0.53
C HIS A 129 -5.62 3.14 2.04
N ASP A 130 -4.46 3.21 2.69
CA ASP A 130 -4.37 3.51 4.11
C ASP A 130 -4.62 4.99 4.34
N HIS A 131 -5.51 5.30 5.27
CA HIS A 131 -6.04 6.65 5.49
C HIS A 131 -5.07 7.52 6.30
N ILE A 132 -3.80 7.51 5.93
CA ILE A 132 -2.74 8.36 6.47
C ILE A 132 -1.89 8.95 5.35
N LEU A 133 -1.10 9.95 5.68
CA LEU A 133 0.10 10.31 4.94
C LEU A 133 1.28 9.53 5.53
N GLN A 134 2.17 8.97 4.71
CA GLN A 134 3.38 8.29 5.19
C GLN A 134 4.52 8.29 4.17
N HIS A 135 5.75 8.23 4.67
CA HIS A 135 6.96 8.04 3.88
C HIS A 135 7.74 6.83 4.40
N ASN A 136 7.71 5.77 3.59
CA ASN A 136 8.48 4.55 3.81
C ASN A 136 9.63 4.48 2.78
N GLN A 137 10.74 3.84 3.13
CA GLN A 137 11.86 3.57 2.26
C GLN A 137 12.44 2.20 2.57
N LYS A 138 12.64 1.41 1.52
CA LYS A 138 13.37 0.14 1.60
C LYS A 138 14.37 0.09 0.47
N SER A 139 15.57 -0.40 0.76
CA SER A 139 16.71 -0.32 -0.16
C SER A 139 16.91 1.14 -0.57
N SER A 140 16.82 1.49 -1.86
CA SER A 140 16.89 2.87 -2.37
C SER A 140 15.55 3.43 -2.87
N VAL A 141 14.46 2.65 -2.76
CA VAL A 141 13.14 3.00 -3.28
C VAL A 141 12.33 3.71 -2.21
N ASN A 142 11.76 4.85 -2.58
CA ASN A 142 10.87 5.61 -1.72
C ASN A 142 9.42 5.22 -2.00
N TYR A 143 8.70 4.86 -0.94
CA TYR A 143 7.30 4.45 -0.94
C TYR A 143 6.47 5.51 -0.22
N PHE A 144 5.78 6.34 -1.00
CA PHE A 144 4.95 7.43 -0.53
C PHE A 144 3.48 6.99 -0.42
N GLY A 145 2.87 7.17 0.74
CA GLY A 145 1.46 6.90 0.99
C GLY A 145 0.67 8.18 1.18
N SER A 146 -0.31 8.46 0.32
CA SER A 146 -1.24 9.58 0.39
C SER A 146 -2.68 9.08 0.30
N GLY A 147 -3.19 8.51 1.38
CA GLY A 147 -4.57 7.98 1.44
C GLY A 147 -5.52 8.80 2.33
N ALA A 148 -5.03 9.86 2.98
CA ALA A 148 -5.82 10.67 3.89
C ALA A 148 -6.64 11.79 3.22
N GLY A 149 -7.12 11.62 1.99
CA GLY A 149 -7.83 12.69 1.27
C GLY A 149 -9.28 12.95 1.74
N ALA A 150 -9.92 11.95 2.36
CA ALA A 150 -11.34 12.02 2.76
C ALA A 150 -11.67 11.20 4.02
N ARG A 151 -10.71 10.48 4.57
CA ARG A 151 -10.79 9.77 5.85
C ARG A 151 -9.41 9.75 6.49
N THR A 152 -9.34 9.63 7.81
CA THR A 152 -8.08 9.51 8.56
C THR A 152 -8.03 8.26 9.45
N HIS A 153 -6.82 7.84 9.79
CA HIS A 153 -6.51 6.76 10.73
C HIS A 153 -5.34 7.16 11.65
N THR A 154 -5.25 6.58 12.85
CA THR A 154 -4.27 7.00 13.88
C THR A 154 -3.32 5.91 14.35
N GLY A 155 -3.37 4.70 13.80
CA GLY A 155 -2.51 3.58 14.19
C GLY A 155 -1.32 3.40 13.25
N VAL A 156 -0.11 3.49 13.79
CA VAL A 156 1.16 3.29 13.06
C VAL A 156 2.13 2.49 13.92
N ASP A 157 2.81 1.50 13.34
CA ASP A 157 4.01 0.87 13.90
C ASP A 157 5.22 1.74 13.61
N THR A 158 5.60 2.55 14.60
CA THR A 158 6.76 3.43 14.50
C THR A 158 8.10 2.69 14.53
N HIS A 159 8.09 1.36 14.73
CA HIS A 159 9.27 0.51 14.72
C HIS A 159 9.45 -0.25 13.40
N ALA A 160 8.55 -0.06 12.43
CA ALA A 160 8.68 -0.63 11.10
C ALA A 160 10.02 -0.19 10.48
N ASP A 161 10.82 -1.17 10.06
CA ASP A 161 12.22 -0.95 9.66
C ASP A 161 12.38 -0.14 8.36
N TYR A 162 11.28 0.03 7.61
CA TYR A 162 11.17 0.84 6.40
C TYR A 162 10.55 2.21 6.64
N LEU A 163 10.05 2.54 7.83
CA LEU A 163 9.45 3.86 8.07
C LEU A 163 10.56 4.91 8.17
N LEU A 164 10.69 5.77 7.16
CA LEU A 164 11.86 6.66 7.05
C LEU A 164 11.76 7.89 7.96
N GLY A 165 10.55 8.31 8.34
CA GLY A 165 10.41 9.36 9.36
C GLY A 165 9.18 10.26 9.29
N TYR A 166 8.24 10.00 8.39
CA TYR A 166 6.98 10.74 8.41
C TYR A 166 5.77 9.81 8.30
N HIS A 167 4.82 10.02 9.20
CA HIS A 167 3.49 9.45 9.16
C HIS A 167 2.53 10.44 9.82
N GLN A 168 1.34 10.62 9.27
CA GLN A 168 0.34 11.51 9.84
C GLN A 168 -1.08 11.10 9.49
N GLY A 169 -1.91 10.96 10.52
CA GLY A 169 -3.35 10.70 10.42
C GLY A 169 -4.18 11.98 10.26
N SER A 170 -3.74 12.91 9.42
CA SER A 170 -4.45 14.17 9.13
C SER A 170 -4.87 14.20 7.68
N TYR A 171 -5.94 14.96 7.38
CA TYR A 171 -6.29 15.21 6.00
C TYR A 171 -5.14 15.93 5.30
N GLY A 172 -4.91 15.61 4.03
CA GLY A 172 -3.83 16.20 3.28
C GLY A 172 -3.53 15.48 1.97
N PHE A 173 -2.48 15.95 1.31
CA PHE A 173 -1.99 15.46 0.02
C PHE A 173 -0.48 15.69 -0.09
N MET A 174 0.11 15.24 -1.19
CA MET A 174 1.52 15.52 -1.49
C MET A 174 1.64 16.41 -2.73
N VAL A 175 2.66 17.28 -2.73
CA VAL A 175 3.08 18.06 -3.90
C VAL A 175 4.47 17.59 -4.31
N HIS A 176 4.64 17.30 -5.60
CA HIS A 176 5.91 16.84 -6.14
C HIS A 176 6.47 17.88 -7.11
N SER A 177 7.75 18.19 -6.97
CA SER A 177 8.50 19.05 -7.90
C SER A 177 9.78 18.34 -8.33
N ALA A 178 10.09 18.35 -9.63
CA ALA A 178 11.20 17.58 -10.17
C ALA A 178 11.98 18.34 -11.24
N SER A 179 13.29 18.17 -11.21
CA SER A 179 14.24 18.44 -12.29
C SER A 179 14.91 17.13 -12.72
N SER A 180 15.87 17.17 -13.64
CA SER A 180 16.63 15.96 -14.01
C SER A 180 17.52 15.42 -12.88
N THR A 181 17.86 16.25 -11.88
CA THR A 181 18.81 15.91 -10.80
C THR A 181 18.18 15.84 -9.42
N GLU A 182 17.01 16.47 -9.22
CA GLU A 182 16.34 16.53 -7.91
C GLU A 182 14.84 16.29 -8.04
N LEU A 183 14.26 15.57 -7.08
CA LEU A 183 12.82 15.43 -6.90
C LEU A 183 12.47 15.67 -5.43
N ALA A 184 11.70 16.73 -5.19
CA ALA A 184 11.19 17.08 -3.87
C ALA A 184 9.71 16.67 -3.74
N THR A 185 9.36 16.15 -2.57
CA THR A 185 8.00 15.79 -2.17
C THR A 185 7.65 16.51 -0.89
N ASP A 186 6.67 17.40 -0.96
CA ASP A 186 6.12 18.13 0.17
C ASP A 186 4.81 17.47 0.61
N PHE A 187 4.65 17.27 1.91
CA PHE A 187 3.43 16.75 2.51
C PHE A 187 2.63 17.92 3.04
N VAL A 188 1.49 18.21 2.41
CA VAL A 188 0.60 19.32 2.77
C VAL A 188 -0.57 18.77 3.56
N ILE A 189 -0.80 19.30 4.75
CA ILE A 189 -1.96 18.92 5.58
C ILE A 189 -3.08 19.98 5.50
N ASP A 190 -4.22 19.70 6.12
CA ASP A 190 -5.46 20.48 6.02
C ASP A 190 -5.42 21.90 6.60
N ASP A 191 -4.40 22.22 7.40
CA ASP A 191 -4.12 23.59 7.84
C ASP A 191 -3.17 24.35 6.89
N GLU A 192 -2.93 23.80 5.70
CA GLU A 192 -2.03 24.30 4.64
C GLU A 192 -0.53 24.27 5.01
N SER A 193 -0.17 23.75 6.19
CA SER A 193 1.23 23.60 6.56
C SER A 193 1.90 22.43 5.83
N VAL A 194 3.23 22.52 5.74
CA VAL A 194 4.11 21.49 5.17
C VAL A 194 4.96 20.89 6.29
N PRO A 195 4.43 19.97 7.12
CA PRO A 195 5.16 19.40 8.24
C PRO A 195 6.34 18.52 7.82
N TYR A 196 6.38 18.08 6.56
CA TYR A 196 7.46 17.22 6.07
C TYR A 196 7.71 17.45 4.58
N SER A 197 9.00 17.54 4.24
CA SER A 197 9.51 17.61 2.88
C SER A 197 10.67 16.63 2.73
N TYR A 198 10.73 15.94 1.59
CA TYR A 198 11.82 15.02 1.29
C TYR A 198 12.33 15.24 -0.13
N THR A 199 13.64 15.44 -0.27
CA THR A 199 14.30 15.63 -1.56
C THR A 199 15.23 14.47 -1.85
N ILE A 200 15.06 13.87 -3.03
CA ILE A 200 15.98 12.90 -3.59
C ILE A 200 16.88 13.63 -4.59
N THR A 201 18.19 13.45 -4.45
CA THR A 201 19.20 14.00 -5.36
C THR A 201 20.00 12.86 -5.99
N LYS A 202 20.28 12.96 -7.29
CA LYS A 202 21.13 12.01 -8.03
C LYS A 202 22.62 12.34 -7.95
#